data_AF-A0A354M7L5-F1
#
_entry.id   AF-A0A354M7L5-F1
#
_cell.length_a   1.000
_cell.length_b   1.000
_cell.length_c   1.000
_cell.angle_alpha   90.00
_cell.angle_beta   90.00
_cell.angle_gamma   90.00
#
_symmetry.space_group_name_H-M   'P 1'
#
loop_
_entity.id
_entity.type
_entity.pdbx_description
1 polymer ?
#
loop_
_entity_poly.entity_id
_entity_poly.type
_entity_poly.pdbx_seq_one_letter_code
_entity_poly.pdbx_strand_id
1 'polypeptide(L)' 'SCFSKKEDSVIITAIKKAEDNDETVIRFYEADGIDSSVSFTVFGKTVETDIGHNEIKTFNTAGKELNLIEW' A
#
# COMPACT_ATOMS: atom_id res chain seq x y z
N SER A 1 -17.08 1.59 -4.81
CA SER A 1 -15.79 2.30 -4.89
C SER A 1 -14.72 1.32 -5.35
N CYS A 2 -13.78 1.72 -6.22
CA CYS A 2 -12.64 0.87 -6.60
C CYS A 2 -11.46 0.96 -5.62
N PHE A 3 -11.48 1.94 -4.71
CA PHE A 3 -10.46 2.19 -3.69
C PHE A 3 -11.08 2.74 -2.40
N SER A 4 -10.58 2.33 -1.23
CA SER A 4 -10.85 2.98 0.06
C SER A 4 -9.70 2.77 1.04
N LYS A 5 -9.47 3.74 1.91
CA LYS A 5 -8.55 3.67 3.06
C LYS A 5 -9.27 4.10 4.32
N LYS A 6 -8.81 3.62 5.47
CA LYS A 6 -9.38 3.99 6.77
C LYS A 6 -8.55 5.05 7.50
N GLU A 7 -7.23 5.02 7.34
CA GLU A 7 -6.30 5.86 8.10
C GLU A 7 -5.96 7.15 7.35
N ASP A 8 -6.09 8.31 8.01
CA ASP A 8 -5.81 9.62 7.41
C ASP A 8 -4.32 9.94 7.32
N SER A 9 -3.50 9.44 8.26
CA SER A 9 -2.04 9.61 8.34
C SER A 9 -1.26 8.95 7.20
N VAL A 10 -1.96 8.19 6.34
CA VAL A 10 -1.36 7.47 5.20
C VAL A 10 -1.77 8.12 3.89
N ILE A 11 -0.77 8.41 3.06
CA ILE A 11 -0.94 8.97 1.72
C ILE A 11 -0.57 7.91 0.69
N ILE A 12 -1.55 7.54 -0.16
CA ILE A 12 -1.31 6.68 -1.32
C ILE A 12 -0.72 7.52 -2.44
N THR A 13 0.43 7.11 -2.97
CA THR A 13 1.15 7.81 -4.05
C THR A 13 1.04 7.09 -5.39
N ALA A 14 0.83 5.77 -5.39
CA ALA A 14 0.68 5.00 -6.62
C ALA A 14 -0.30 3.84 -6.44
N ILE A 15 -1.10 3.61 -7.48
CA ILE A 15 -1.86 2.38 -7.72
C ILE A 15 -1.65 2.03 -9.19
N LYS A 16 -1.02 0.89 -9.49
CA LYS A 16 -0.76 0.44 -10.86
C LYS A 16 -0.95 -1.05 -11.02
N LYS A 17 -1.05 -1.54 -12.25
CA LYS A 17 -0.93 -2.97 -12.54
C LYS A 17 0.53 -3.42 -12.36
N ALA A 18 0.74 -4.61 -11.80
CA ALA A 18 2.03 -5.28 -11.83
C ALA A 18 2.46 -5.57 -13.29
N GLU A 19 3.75 -5.76 -13.51
CA GLU A 19 4.30 -6.00 -14.86
C GLU A 19 4.24 -7.48 -15.24
N ASP A 20 4.54 -8.36 -14.29
CA ASP A 20 4.66 -9.80 -14.55
C ASP A 20 3.37 -10.60 -14.32
N ASN A 21 2.34 -9.96 -13.77
CA ASN A 21 1.07 -10.62 -13.44
C ASN A 21 -0.11 -9.62 -13.37
N ASP A 22 -1.29 -10.14 -13.06
CA ASP A 22 -2.53 -9.37 -12.95
C ASP A 22 -2.78 -8.74 -11.56
N GLU A 23 -1.80 -8.80 -10.64
CA GLU A 23 -1.95 -8.14 -9.35
C GLU A 23 -1.83 -6.62 -9.48
N THR A 24 -2.42 -5.91 -8.52
CA THR A 24 -2.29 -4.46 -8.40
C THR A 24 -1.19 -4.14 -7.39
N VAL A 25 -0.29 -3.22 -7.75
CA VAL A 25 0.75 -2.67 -6.89
C VAL A 25 0.28 -1.35 -6.30
N ILE A 26 0.46 -1.19 -5.00
CA ILE A 26 0.04 -0.01 -4.24
C ILE A 26 1.25 0.51 -3.47
N ARG A 27 1.48 1.83 -3.52
CA ARG A 27 2.51 2.51 -2.74
C ARG A 27 1.90 3.59 -1.87
N PHE A 28 2.38 3.66 -0.65
CA PHE A 28 1.98 4.66 0.31
C PHE A 28 3.09 4.98 1.29
N TYR A 29 2.92 6.09 2.01
CA TYR A 29 3.83 6.50 3.07
C TYR A 29 3.06 7.06 4.26
N GLU A 30 3.70 7.01 5.42
CA GLU A 30 3.21 7.61 6.67
C GLU A 30 3.63 9.09 6.74
N ALA A 31 2.66 9.98 6.94
CA ALA A 31 2.82 11.42 6.76
C ALA A 31 2.91 12.23 8.05
N ASP A 32 2.54 11.66 9.20
CA ASP A 32 2.36 12.36 10.47
C ASP A 32 3.46 12.03 11.50
N GLY A 33 4.37 11.11 11.19
CA GLY A 33 5.47 10.69 12.06
C GLY A 33 5.06 9.72 13.16
N ILE A 34 4.01 8.93 12.95
CA ILE A 34 3.48 7.96 13.92
C ILE A 34 3.55 6.52 13.42
N ASP A 35 3.67 5.56 14.33
CA ASP A 35 3.47 4.15 14.00
C ASP A 35 1.96 3.83 13.97
N SER A 36 1.49 3.10 12.97
CA SER A 36 0.06 2.75 12.85
C SER A 36 -0.19 1.44 12.10
N SER A 37 -1.34 0.81 12.37
CA SER A 37 -1.86 -0.27 11.53
C SER A 37 -2.77 0.31 10.45
N VAL A 38 -2.55 -0.09 9.20
CA VAL A 38 -3.19 0.48 8.01
C VAL A 38 -4.03 -0.58 7.31
N SER A 39 -5.23 -0.20 6.87
CA SER A 39 -6.10 -1.04 6.05
C SER A 39 -6.55 -0.29 4.80
N PHE A 40 -6.30 -0.88 3.64
CA PHE A 40 -6.77 -0.36 2.36
C PHE A 40 -7.40 -1.46 1.51
N THR A 41 -8.45 -1.08 0.79
CA THR A 41 -9.17 -1.97 -0.14
C THR A 41 -9.03 -1.43 -1.56
N VAL A 42 -8.55 -2.27 -2.48
CA VAL A 42 -8.42 -1.93 -3.90
C VAL A 42 -9.02 -3.06 -4.74
N PHE A 43 -9.95 -2.72 -5.62
CA PHE A 43 -10.68 -3.68 -6.46
C PHE A 43 -11.28 -4.87 -5.68
N GLY A 44 -11.77 -4.61 -4.46
CA GLY A 44 -12.39 -5.62 -3.60
C GLY A 44 -11.39 -6.52 -2.84
N LYS A 45 -10.08 -6.32 -3.02
CA LYS A 45 -9.04 -6.97 -2.22
C LYS A 45 -8.60 -6.04 -1.10
N THR A 46 -8.58 -6.53 0.13
CA THR A 46 -8.12 -5.77 1.30
C THR A 46 -6.72 -6.22 1.68
N VAL A 47 -5.86 -5.25 2.00
CA VAL A 47 -4.52 -5.47 2.54
C VAL A 47 -4.43 -4.74 3.87
N GLU A 48 -3.85 -5.42 4.85
CA GLU A 48 -3.61 -4.91 6.20
C GLU A 48 -2.13 -5.06 6.52
N THR A 49 -1.54 -4.02 7.09
CA THR A 49 -0.12 -4.00 7.46
C THR A 49 0.16 -2.92 8.48
N ASP A 50 1.23 -3.08 9.25
CA ASP A 50 1.76 -2.01 10.07
C ASP A 50 2.70 -1.12 9.25
N ILE A 51 2.73 0.16 9.57
CA ILE A 51 3.67 1.14 9.03
C ILE A 51 4.30 1.93 10.18
N GLY A 52 5.62 2.08 10.13
CA GLY A 52 6.37 2.92 11.06
C GLY A 52 6.35 4.40 10.67
N HIS A 53 6.77 5.24 11.62
CA HIS A 53 6.96 6.67 11.41
C HIS A 53 7.74 6.98 10.13
N ASN A 54 7.14 7.80 9.26
CA ASN A 54 7.69 8.24 7.98
C ASN A 54 8.15 7.11 7.04
N GLU A 55 7.67 5.88 7.25
CA GLU A 55 8.01 4.75 6.40
C GLU A 55 7.31 4.85 5.04
N ILE A 56 7.93 4.28 4.01
CA ILE A 56 7.33 4.09 2.69
C ILE A 56 7.19 2.59 2.47
N LYS A 57 5.99 2.13 2.13
CA LYS A 57 5.75 0.73 1.78
C LYS A 57 5.15 0.56 0.40
N THR A 58 5.48 -0.57 -0.21
CA THR A 58 4.89 -1.00 -1.49
C THR A 58 4.42 -2.44 -1.35
N PHE A 59 3.16 -2.70 -1.70
CA PHE A 59 2.58 -4.04 -1.67
C PHE A 59 1.95 -4.38 -3.01
N ASN A 60 1.85 -5.68 -3.31
CA ASN A 60 0.85 -6.15 -4.26
C ASN A 60 -0.45 -6.57 -3.54
N THR A 61 -1.54 -6.70 -4.30
CA THR A 61 -2.83 -7.16 -3.77
C THR A 61 -2.87 -8.64 -3.35
N ALA A 62 -1.77 -9.38 -3.50
CA ALA A 62 -1.58 -10.70 -2.89
C ALA A 62 -0.99 -10.61 -1.46
N GLY A 63 -0.78 -9.40 -0.94
CA GLY A 63 -0.24 -9.16 0.40
C GLY A 63 1.28 -9.27 0.49
N LYS A 64 1.98 -9.40 -0.64
CA LYS A 64 3.44 -9.44 -0.67
C LYS A 64 3.99 -8.01 -0.67
N GLU A 65 4.86 -7.71 0.28
CA GLU A 65 5.67 -6.49 0.27
C GLU A 65 6.73 -6.57 -0.84
N LEU A 66 6.86 -5.50 -1.62
CA LEU A 66 7.73 -5.43 -2.80
C LEU A 66 8.88 -4.45 -2.57
N ASN A 67 10.08 -4.85 -2.96
CA ASN A 67 11.24 -3.98 -2.98
C ASN A 67 11.29 -3.18 -4.30
N LEU A 68 11.66 -1.90 -4.22
CA LEU A 68 11.78 -1.01 -5.39
C LEU A 68 12.92 -1.34 -6.35
N ILE A 69 13.91 -2.11 -5.91
CA ILE A 69 15.23 -2.19 -6.56
C ILE A 69 15.33 -3.36 -7.56
N GLU A 70 14.28 -4.16 -7.71
CA GLU A 70 14.31 -5.24 -8.71
C GLU A 70 14.06 -4.64 -10.11
N TRP A 71 15.17 -4.41 -10.81
CA TRP A 71 15.26 -4.18 -12.26
C TRP A 71 15.41 -5.50 -13.01
#